data_AF-A0A2V2APW4-F1
#
_entry.id   AF-A0A2V2APW4-F1
#
_cell.length_a   1.000
_cell.length_b   1.000
_cell.length_c   1.000
_cell.angle_alpha   90.00
_cell.angle_beta   90.00
_cell.angle_gamma   90.00
#
_symmetry.space_group_name_H-M   'P 1'
#
loop_
_entity.id
_entity.type
_entity.pdbx_description
1 polymer ?
#
loop_
_entity_poly.entity_id
_entity_poly.type
_entity_poly.pdbx_seq_one_letter_code
_entity_poly.pdbx_strand_id
1 'polypeptide(L)'
;MMSADTQGKRSIPLSRLLKRLKPQSELVTVNQVSYYGYVIRELETGTIAVFRDGQPIQPTKPALREMAKGLNISLVNSNGNQFNTRQLGSLIIQSVKALMESVPATPSPITLCKSWP
;
A
#
# COMPACT_ATOMS: atom_id res chain seq x y z
N MET A 1 19.45 -29.59 44.23
CA MET A 1 19.05 -28.46 45.09
C MET A 1 18.18 -27.55 44.23
N MET A 2 16.89 -27.45 44.59
CA MET A 2 15.81 -26.83 43.82
C MET A 2 15.75 -25.31 44.06
N SER A 3 15.45 -24.53 43.02
CA SER A 3 15.07 -23.12 43.16
C SER A 3 13.56 -22.97 42.96
N ALA A 4 12.91 -22.33 43.92
CA ALA A 4 11.46 -22.31 44.11
C ALA A 4 10.70 -21.44 43.10
N ASP A 5 9.72 -22.05 42.42
CA ASP A 5 8.61 -21.38 41.76
C ASP A 5 7.84 -20.52 42.78
N THR A 6 7.96 -19.20 42.66
CA THR A 6 7.19 -18.25 43.47
C THR A 6 6.39 -17.33 42.56
N GLN A 7 5.06 -17.40 42.69
CA GLN A 7 4.08 -16.40 42.24
C GLN A 7 4.06 -16.02 40.75
N GLY A 8 3.06 -16.57 40.05
CA GLY A 8 2.64 -16.20 38.69
C GLY A 8 2.08 -14.77 38.51
N LYS A 9 2.62 -13.76 39.21
CA LYS A 9 2.31 -12.35 38.98
C LYS A 9 3.32 -11.79 37.98
N ARG A 10 3.10 -12.06 36.69
CA ARG A 10 3.88 -11.44 35.61
C ARG A 10 3.50 -9.96 35.53
N SER A 11 4.35 -9.08 36.07
CA SER A 11 4.20 -7.63 35.94
C SER A 11 4.54 -7.20 34.52
N ILE A 12 3.52 -7.09 33.67
CA ILE A 12 3.67 -6.49 32.34
C ILE A 12 3.39 -4.99 32.50
N PRO A 13 4.37 -4.10 32.27
CA PRO A 13 4.11 -2.67 32.35
C PRO A 13 3.09 -2.28 31.27
N LEU A 14 2.07 -1.49 31.67
CA LEU A 14 0.97 -1.05 30.82
C LEU A 14 1.46 -0.47 29.48
N SER A 15 2.61 0.21 29.49
CA SER A 15 3.28 0.78 28.31
C SER A 15 3.64 -0.23 27.22
N ARG A 16 3.88 -1.51 27.56
CA ARG A 16 4.14 -2.57 26.58
C ARG A 16 2.86 -3.18 26.00
N LEU A 17 1.75 -3.10 26.72
CA LEU A 17 0.45 -3.57 26.25
C LEU A 17 -0.23 -2.54 25.34
N LEU A 18 0.04 -1.26 25.58
CA LEU A 18 -0.36 -0.17 24.71
C LEU A 18 0.48 -0.18 23.42
N LYS A 19 0.20 -1.13 22.52
CA LYS A 19 0.56 -1.01 21.10
C LYS A 19 -0.02 0.31 20.62
N ARG A 20 0.83 1.34 20.49
CA ARG A 20 0.45 2.59 19.85
C ARG A 20 0.10 2.27 18.41
N LEU A 21 -1.18 2.11 18.13
CA LEU A 21 -1.72 2.19 16.78
C LEU A 21 -1.46 3.62 16.35
N LYS A 22 -0.34 3.86 15.68
CA LYS A 22 -0.06 5.15 15.05
C LYS A 22 -1.25 5.41 14.12
N PRO A 23 -2.00 6.51 14.30
CA PRO A 23 -3.06 6.84 13.37
C PRO A 23 -2.38 7.04 12.01
N GLN A 24 -2.70 6.19 11.04
CA GLN A 24 -2.22 6.32 9.65
C GLN A 24 -2.85 7.56 8.96
N SER A 25 -3.46 8.47 9.71
CA SER A 25 -4.27 9.60 9.22
C SER A 25 -3.44 10.76 8.67
N GLU A 26 -2.11 10.72 8.79
CA GLU A 26 -1.23 11.81 8.35
C GLU A 26 -0.29 11.40 7.21
N LEU A 27 -0.37 10.16 6.73
CA LEU A 27 0.40 9.76 5.55
C LEU A 27 -0.34 10.25 4.31
N VAL A 28 0.18 11.32 3.71
CA VAL A 28 -0.28 11.87 2.43
C VAL A 28 -0.29 10.73 1.41
N THR A 29 -1.48 10.46 0.87
CA THR A 29 -1.65 9.47 -0.18
C THR A 29 -1.23 10.11 -1.49
N VAL A 30 -0.18 9.58 -2.13
CA VAL A 30 0.31 10.07 -3.42
C VAL A 30 -0.60 9.59 -4.54
N ASN A 31 -0.97 8.31 -4.52
CA ASN A 31 -1.86 7.73 -5.50
C ASN A 31 -2.93 6.88 -4.82
N GLN A 32 -4.19 7.07 -5.21
CA GLN A 32 -5.30 6.22 -4.81
C GLN A 32 -6.03 5.70 -6.04
N VAL A 33 -6.39 4.42 -6.01
CA VAL A 33 -7.17 3.77 -7.06
C VAL A 33 -8.21 2.85 -6.42
N SER A 34 -9.43 2.86 -6.95
CA SER A 34 -10.47 1.88 -6.64
C SER A 34 -10.62 0.86 -7.77
N TYR A 35 -10.60 -0.43 -7.44
CA TYR A 35 -10.73 -1.53 -8.39
C TYR A 35 -11.58 -2.65 -7.77
N TYR A 36 -12.76 -2.92 -8.33
CA TYR A 36 -13.67 -4.01 -7.90
C TYR A 36 -13.92 -4.07 -6.37
N GLY A 37 -14.15 -2.93 -5.71
CA GLY A 37 -14.39 -2.86 -4.26
C GLY A 37 -13.12 -2.88 -3.39
N TYR A 38 -11.95 -3.03 -4.01
CA TYR A 38 -10.65 -2.80 -3.38
C TYR A 38 -10.21 -1.35 -3.60
N VAL A 39 -9.66 -0.73 -2.57
CA VAL A 39 -9.03 0.59 -2.65
C VAL A 39 -7.55 0.43 -2.34
N ILE A 40 -6.71 0.72 -3.33
CA ILE A 40 -5.26 0.67 -3.20
C ILE A 40 -4.77 2.11 -3.01
N ARG A 41 -3.97 2.32 -1.96
CA ARG A 41 -3.35 3.60 -1.64
C ARG A 41 -1.83 3.43 -1.62
N GLU A 42 -1.16 4.26 -2.40
CA GLU A 42 0.29 4.44 -2.35
C GLU A 42 0.59 5.67 -1.50
N LEU A 43 1.30 5.45 -0.41
CA LEU A 43 1.73 6.49 0.52
C LEU A 43 3.03 7.11 0.00
N GLU A 44 3.36 8.33 0.43
CA GLU A 44 4.60 9.01 0.04
C GLU A 44 5.88 8.20 0.30
N THR A 45 5.86 7.37 1.35
CA THR A 45 6.95 6.45 1.68
C THR A 45 7.13 5.31 0.66
N GLY A 46 6.20 5.19 -0.30
CA GLY A 46 6.08 4.06 -1.22
C GLY A 46 5.49 2.81 -0.57
N THR A 47 4.89 2.94 0.61
CA THR A 47 4.14 1.86 1.24
C THR A 47 2.79 1.72 0.55
N ILE A 48 2.43 0.48 0.21
CA ILE A 48 1.14 0.15 -0.41
C ILE A 48 0.19 -0.36 0.65
N ALA A 49 -0.92 0.35 0.84
CA ALA A 49 -2.04 -0.05 1.67
C ALA A 49 -3.21 -0.48 0.78
N VAL A 50 -3.80 -1.64 1.08
CA VAL A 50 -5.00 -2.13 0.38
C VAL A 50 -6.14 -2.17 1.39
N PHE A 51 -7.27 -1.60 0.99
CA PHE A 51 -8.50 -1.61 1.75
C PHE A 51 -9.57 -2.36 0.97
N ARG A 52 -10.42 -3.11 1.65
CA ARG A 52 -11.61 -3.73 1.08
C ARG A 52 -12.78 -3.38 1.98
N ASP A 53 -13.85 -2.85 1.41
CA ASP A 53 -15.03 -2.43 2.17
C ASP A 53 -14.69 -1.49 3.35
N GLY A 54 -13.68 -0.63 3.18
CA GLY A 54 -13.20 0.29 4.21
C GLY A 54 -12.26 -0.30 5.26
N GLN A 55 -12.01 -1.62 5.26
CA GLN A 55 -11.06 -2.26 6.17
C GLN A 55 -9.68 -2.48 5.54
N PRO A 56 -8.57 -2.11 6.21
CA PRO A 56 -7.24 -2.39 5.71
C PRO A 56 -6.97 -3.90 5.74
N ILE A 57 -6.61 -4.48 4.59
CA ILE A 57 -6.23 -5.89 4.49
C ILE A 57 -4.74 -6.03 4.80
N GLN A 58 -4.44 -6.83 5.83
CA GLN A 58 -3.11 -7.36 6.08
C GLN A 58 -3.23 -8.88 6.24
N PRO A 59 -2.51 -9.70 5.46
CA PRO A 59 -1.40 -9.36 4.56
C PRO A 59 -1.82 -8.80 3.18
N THR A 60 -1.12 -7.77 2.72
CA THR A 60 -1.37 -7.09 1.43
C THR A 60 -0.98 -7.92 0.20
N LYS A 61 0.00 -8.82 0.35
CA LYS A 61 0.59 -9.61 -0.75
C LYS A 61 -0.41 -10.54 -1.48
N PRO A 62 -1.24 -11.34 -0.81
CA PRO A 62 -2.24 -12.16 -1.50
C PRO A 62 -3.30 -11.32 -2.23
N ALA A 63 -3.78 -10.24 -1.60
CA ALA A 63 -4.77 -9.36 -2.21
C ALA A 63 -4.24 -8.71 -3.50
N LEU A 64 -2.99 -8.24 -3.50
CA LEU A 64 -2.35 -7.69 -4.70
C LEU A 64 -2.18 -8.74 -5.81
N ARG A 65 -1.91 -10.00 -5.45
CA ARG A 65 -1.80 -11.08 -6.45
C ARG A 65 -3.13 -11.39 -7.12
N GLU A 66 -4.23 -11.40 -6.36
CA GLU A 66 -5.57 -11.60 -6.92
C GLU A 66 -5.94 -10.48 -7.89
N MET A 67 -5.67 -9.22 -7.51
CA MET A 67 -5.88 -8.07 -8.39
C MET A 67 -5.00 -8.13 -9.64
N ALA A 68 -3.72 -8.51 -9.50
CA ALA A 68 -2.81 -8.67 -10.63
C ALA A 68 -3.30 -9.74 -11.62
N LYS A 69 -3.81 -10.88 -11.12
CA LYS A 69 -4.43 -11.91 -11.98
C LYS A 69 -5.64 -11.36 -12.72
N GLY A 70 -6.51 -10.60 -12.07
CA GLY A 70 -7.69 -9.99 -12.70
C GLY A 70 -7.33 -8.96 -13.77
N LEU A 71 -6.22 -8.26 -13.61
CA LEU A 71 -5.68 -7.28 -14.57
C LEU A 71 -4.72 -7.90 -15.59
N ASN A 72 -4.51 -9.22 -15.54
CA ASN A 72 -3.57 -9.97 -16.37
C ASN A 72 -2.13 -9.41 -16.33
N ILE A 73 -1.72 -8.91 -15.16
CA ILE A 73 -0.40 -8.36 -14.88
C ILE A 73 0.56 -9.50 -14.50
N SER A 74 1.76 -9.49 -15.09
CA SER A 74 2.83 -10.42 -14.74
C SER A 74 3.22 -10.30 -13.27
N LEU A 75 3.25 -11.44 -12.56
CA LEU A 75 3.70 -11.53 -11.17
C LEU A 75 5.22 -11.62 -11.03
N VAL A 76 5.92 -11.80 -12.15
CA VAL A 76 7.37 -11.95 -12.24
C VAL A 76 7.95 -10.86 -13.15
N ASN A 77 9.13 -10.36 -12.80
CA ASN A 77 9.87 -9.43 -13.63
C ASN A 77 10.60 -10.18 -14.77
N SER A 78 11.25 -9.44 -15.66
CA SER A 78 12.05 -9.98 -16.76
C SER A 78 13.26 -10.82 -16.32
N ASN A 79 13.68 -10.71 -15.05
CA ASN A 79 14.75 -11.49 -14.43
C ASN A 79 14.22 -12.78 -13.76
N GLY A 80 12.93 -13.09 -13.87
CA GLY A 80 12.30 -14.27 -13.27
C GLY A 80 11.96 -14.14 -11.78
N ASN A 81 12.19 -12.98 -11.15
CA ASN A 81 11.90 -12.76 -9.74
C ASN A 81 10.46 -12.28 -9.54
N GLN A 82 9.82 -12.71 -8.45
CA GLN A 82 8.49 -12.21 -8.10
C GLN A 82 8.52 -10.72 -7.75
N PHE A 83 7.54 -9.96 -8.24
CA PHE A 83 7.42 -8.56 -7.87
C PHE A 83 7.20 -8.39 -6.37
N ASN A 84 7.90 -7.42 -5.79
CA ASN A 84 7.64 -6.98 -4.43
C ASN A 84 6.26 -6.33 -4.33
N THR A 85 5.65 -6.32 -3.14
CA THR A 85 4.33 -5.72 -2.93
C THR A 85 4.28 -4.25 -3.34
N ARG A 86 5.39 -3.52 -3.15
CA ARG A 86 5.54 -2.14 -3.63
C ARG A 86 5.50 -2.04 -5.16
N GLN A 87 6.35 -2.81 -5.86
CA GLN A 87 6.41 -2.81 -7.32
C GLN A 87 5.10 -3.26 -7.95
N LEU A 88 4.51 -4.34 -7.42
CA LEU A 88 3.23 -4.86 -7.86
C LEU A 88 2.11 -3.83 -7.64
N GLY A 89 2.10 -3.16 -6.48
CA GLY A 89 1.13 -2.12 -6.17
C GLY A 89 1.23 -0.91 -7.09
N SER A 90 2.44 -0.38 -7.31
CA SER A 90 2.63 0.76 -8.23
C SER A 90 2.22 0.40 -9.66
N LEU A 91 2.53 -0.82 -10.12
CA LEU A 91 2.17 -1.28 -11.46
C LEU A 91 0.65 -1.47 -11.62
N ILE A 92 -0.04 -2.05 -10.63
CA ILE A 92 -1.51 -2.13 -10.61
C ILE A 92 -2.13 -0.73 -10.64
N ILE A 93 -1.65 0.19 -9.81
CA ILE A 93 -2.14 1.58 -9.78
C ILE A 93 -1.99 2.23 -11.16
N GLN A 94 -0.82 2.08 -11.79
CA GLN A 94 -0.58 2.62 -13.13
C GLN A 94 -1.50 1.98 -14.18
N SER A 95 -1.66 0.65 -14.17
CA SER A 95 -2.54 -0.05 -15.11
C SER A 95 -4.00 0.37 -14.94
N VAL A 96 -4.51 0.45 -13.71
CA VAL A 96 -5.90 0.87 -13.47
C VAL A 96 -6.10 2.34 -13.79
N LYS A 97 -5.14 3.20 -13.46
CA LYS A 97 -5.16 4.60 -13.90
C LYS A 97 -5.22 4.68 -15.42
N ALA A 98 -4.35 3.97 -16.14
CA ALA A 98 -4.36 3.96 -17.60
C ALA A 98 -5.68 3.43 -18.19
N LEU A 99 -6.29 2.43 -17.56
CA LEU A 99 -7.63 1.94 -17.95
C LEU A 99 -8.70 3.02 -17.74
N MET A 100 -8.62 3.77 -16.64
CA MET A 100 -9.57 4.84 -16.32
C MET A 100 -9.32 6.11 -17.14
N GLU A 101 -8.07 6.40 -17.50
CA GLU A 101 -7.58 7.52 -18.32
C GLU A 101 -7.85 7.32 -19.83
N SER A 102 -8.59 6.29 -20.21
CA SER A 102 -9.07 6.11 -21.59
C SER A 102 -10.13 7.15 -22.01
N VAL A 103 -10.51 8.08 -21.13
CA VAL A 103 -11.08 9.37 -21.50
C VAL A 103 -9.91 10.37 -21.59
N PRO A 104 -9.63 10.99 -22.75
CA PRO A 104 -8.45 11.83 -22.92
C PRO A 104 -8.55 13.09 -22.06
N ALA A 105 -8.07 13.04 -20.81
CA ALA A 105 -7.66 14.24 -20.12
C ALA A 105 -6.31 14.63 -20.72
N THR A 106 -6.36 15.66 -21.57
CA THR A 106 -5.19 16.31 -22.14
C THR A 106 -4.12 16.49 -21.06
N PRO A 107 -2.86 16.04 -21.27
CA PRO A 107 -1.78 16.53 -20.45
C PRO A 107 -1.67 18.03 -20.75
N SER A 108 -2.19 18.87 -19.86
CA SER A 108 -1.82 20.28 -19.84
C SER A 108 -0.31 20.34 -19.53
N PRO A 109 0.55 20.78 -20.48
CA PRO A 109 1.95 20.94 -20.19
C PRO A 109 2.10 22.04 -19.13
N ILE A 110 2.72 21.65 -18.01
CA ILE A 110 3.24 22.55 -17.00
C ILE A 110 4.21 23.53 -17.69
N THR A 111 3.86 24.81 -17.61
CA THR A 111 4.75 25.96 -17.45
C THR A 111 6.12 25.86 -18.12
N LEU A 112 6.23 26.31 -19.37
CA LEU A 112 7.52 26.74 -19.93
C LEU A 112 7.65 28.26 -19.77
N CYS A 113 8.42 28.62 -18.73
CA CYS A 113 9.34 29.75 -18.63
C CYS A 113 8.97 31.11 -19.28
N LYS A 114 8.67 32.07 -18.39
CA LYS A 114 9.48 33.30 -18.16
C LYS A 114 9.73 34.22 -19.37
N SER A 115 8.91 35.27 -19.43
CA SER A 115 9.23 36.70 -19.58
C SER A 115 10.68 37.16 -19.87
N TRP A 116 10.73 38.16 -20.78
CA TRP A 116 11.63 39.34 -20.93
C TRP A 116 12.87 39.26 -21.85
N PRO A 117 13.31 40.39 -22.47
CA PRO A 117 12.61 41.51 -23.12
C PRO A 117 12.54 41.39 -24.65
#